data_AF-A0A6G0ZFY5-F1
#
_entry.id   AF-A0A6G0ZFY5-F1
#
_cell.length_a   1.000
_cell.length_b   1.000
_cell.length_c   1.000
_cell.angle_alpha   90.00
_cell.angle_beta   90.00
_cell.angle_gamma   90.00
#
_symmetry.space_group_name_H-M   'P 1'
#
loop_
_entity.id
_entity.type
_entity.pdbx_description
1 polymer ?
#
loop_
_entity_poly.entity_id
_entity_poly.type
_entity_poly.pdbx_seq_one_letter_code
_entity_poly.pdbx_strand_id
1 'polypeptide(L)'
;ENDLLPVMVWIPGGGFSSGHGGFSLYGPQYLLDKDVVVASFNYRIGPLGFLSTEDDVLPGNYGMKDQVLALEWVKSNIEKFGGDPNKVTIFGESAGSVSVGLHLLSPMSKGLFHKAILESGTPLCRWAVSPPGWAKRRAAALATISGCPEDSKKLAKCLRNMPAELFVDLLYNFFEWKVFPAIPFMPVVENCENKTGFLCKYPLTNFKQENNVPILMGMNSGEGGLFAARIYNEKCEVDQELKKNFDHYISSLLIYKYTAKTSDLPIISKKIYKRYFTKGTMADPLDAVKMISGAIFLQGIFEMATKLSSPVHYYVYNHTNEMSFNSYFGPCNKKLGVTHGDEMISLFFTEGQAELKGEDLNVSKLMIDIWTGFAIKDNELTIDGTDNGKKWPLLDSKSMQYLLISSSKPIISKKPFIEEYEFWKSLPLISKIEESVNNIKSEL
;
A
#
# COMPACT_ATOMS: atom_id res chain seq x y z
N GLU A 1 -23.58 29.86 13.90
CA GLU A 1 -22.30 29.38 13.35
C GLU A 1 -22.61 28.10 12.59
N ASN A 2 -22.09 27.92 11.37
CA ASN A 2 -22.20 26.63 10.69
C ASN A 2 -21.10 25.73 11.26
N ASP A 3 -21.48 24.71 12.04
CA ASP A 3 -20.52 23.74 12.57
C ASP A 3 -19.93 22.94 11.40
N LEU A 4 -18.64 23.18 11.11
CA LEU A 4 -17.91 22.48 10.05
C LEU A 4 -17.62 21.03 10.47
N LEU A 5 -17.72 20.11 9.51
CA LEU A 5 -17.57 18.68 9.74
C LEU A 5 -16.14 18.18 9.48
N PRO A 6 -15.67 17.16 10.20
CA PRO A 6 -14.40 16.49 9.88
C PRO A 6 -14.37 15.96 8.44
N VAL A 7 -13.20 16.08 7.80
CA VAL A 7 -13.03 15.74 6.39
C VAL A 7 -12.24 14.45 6.28
N MET A 8 -12.76 13.45 5.59
CA MET A 8 -12.07 12.21 5.27
C MET A 8 -11.70 12.21 3.78
N VAL A 9 -10.41 12.23 3.48
CA VAL A 9 -9.89 12.28 2.10
C VAL A 9 -9.34 10.92 1.70
N TRP A 10 -10.05 10.24 0.81
CA TRP A 10 -9.69 8.95 0.25
C TRP A 10 -8.61 9.09 -0.82
N ILE A 11 -7.53 8.32 -0.69
CA ILE A 11 -6.49 8.16 -1.70
C ILE A 11 -6.64 6.74 -2.29
N PRO A 12 -7.05 6.60 -3.56
CA PRO A 12 -7.33 5.29 -4.13
C PRO A 12 -6.06 4.44 -4.32
N GLY A 13 -6.20 3.13 -4.15
CA GLY A 13 -5.18 2.11 -4.39
C GLY A 13 -4.99 1.78 -5.88
N GLY A 14 -4.55 0.55 -6.17
CA GLY A 14 -4.34 0.06 -7.55
C GLY A 14 -2.88 -0.04 -7.99
N GLY A 15 -1.96 -0.26 -7.04
CA GLY A 15 -0.55 -0.56 -7.35
C GLY A 15 0.16 0.51 -8.17
N PHE A 16 -0.25 1.78 -8.01
CA PHE A 16 0.23 2.91 -8.81
C PHE A 16 0.08 2.74 -10.32
N SER A 17 -0.72 1.79 -10.80
CA SER A 17 -0.79 1.40 -12.23
C SER A 17 -2.22 1.31 -12.75
N SER A 18 -3.20 1.20 -11.84
CA SER A 18 -4.63 1.24 -12.12
C SER A 18 -5.36 1.96 -10.97
N GLY A 19 -6.69 2.08 -11.06
CA GLY A 19 -7.53 2.71 -10.04
C GLY A 19 -8.07 4.08 -10.46
N HIS A 20 -9.06 4.57 -9.71
CA HIS A 20 -9.67 5.90 -9.89
C HIS A 20 -10.36 6.32 -8.59
N GLY A 21 -10.46 7.61 -8.29
CA GLY A 21 -11.15 8.14 -7.11
C GLY A 21 -12.67 8.19 -7.22
N GLY A 22 -13.28 7.38 -8.10
CA GLY A 22 -14.70 7.45 -8.45
C GLY A 22 -15.58 6.52 -7.61
N PHE A 23 -16.87 6.86 -7.53
CA PHE A 23 -17.84 6.21 -6.64
C PHE A 23 -18.36 4.85 -7.12
N SER A 24 -17.98 4.36 -8.30
CA SER A 24 -18.30 3.00 -8.73
C SER A 24 -17.54 1.94 -7.92
N LEU A 25 -16.35 2.25 -7.40
CA LEU A 25 -15.60 1.35 -6.51
C LEU A 25 -15.55 1.87 -5.07
N TYR A 26 -15.63 3.19 -4.89
CA TYR A 26 -15.50 3.85 -3.60
C TYR A 26 -16.74 4.65 -3.25
N GLY A 27 -17.91 4.02 -3.40
CA GLY A 27 -19.19 4.64 -3.08
C GLY A 27 -19.25 5.02 -1.59
N PRO A 28 -19.46 6.31 -1.24
CA PRO A 28 -19.34 6.79 0.13
C PRO A 28 -20.60 6.55 0.98
N GLN A 29 -21.59 5.80 0.48
CA GLN A 29 -22.92 5.66 1.09
C GLN A 29 -22.84 5.29 2.57
N TYR A 30 -21.97 4.35 2.94
CA TYR A 30 -21.83 3.91 4.33
C TYR A 30 -21.15 4.96 5.22
N LEU A 31 -20.14 5.67 4.70
CA LEU A 31 -19.47 6.75 5.42
C LEU A 31 -20.39 7.96 5.65
N LEU A 32 -21.32 8.21 4.72
CA LEU A 32 -22.28 9.31 4.80
C LEU A 32 -23.45 9.06 5.75
N ASP A 33 -23.52 7.89 6.41
CA ASP A 33 -24.37 7.68 7.59
C ASP A 33 -23.86 8.43 8.83
N LYS A 34 -22.73 9.12 8.72
CA LYS A 34 -22.05 9.89 9.78
C LYS A 34 -21.82 11.33 9.34
N ASP A 35 -21.71 12.22 10.32
CA ASP A 35 -21.48 13.66 10.10
C ASP A 35 -20.01 13.94 9.71
N VAL A 36 -19.64 13.53 8.51
CA VAL A 36 -18.32 13.75 7.89
C VAL A 36 -18.47 14.22 6.45
N VAL A 37 -17.45 14.94 5.95
CA VAL A 37 -17.31 15.23 4.52
C VAL A 37 -16.33 14.24 3.92
N VAL A 38 -16.77 13.48 2.91
CA VAL A 38 -15.90 12.54 2.18
C VAL A 38 -15.43 13.20 0.87
N ALA A 39 -14.11 13.25 0.67
CA ALA A 39 -13.49 13.68 -0.57
C ALA A 39 -12.64 12.55 -1.18
N SER A 40 -12.61 12.47 -2.50
CA SER A 40 -11.79 11.51 -3.25
C SER A 40 -11.35 12.17 -4.56
N PHE A 41 -10.25 11.72 -5.13
CA PHE A 41 -9.65 12.34 -6.31
C PHE A 41 -8.83 11.36 -7.15
N ASN A 42 -8.52 11.75 -8.38
CA ASN A 42 -7.62 11.02 -9.26
C ASN A 42 -6.19 11.59 -9.16
N TYR A 43 -5.18 10.73 -9.26
CA TYR A 43 -3.79 11.12 -9.45
C TYR A 43 -3.18 10.33 -10.61
N ARG A 44 -2.11 10.85 -11.24
CA ARG A 44 -1.45 10.14 -12.34
C ARG A 44 -0.83 8.83 -11.87
N ILE A 45 -1.01 7.78 -12.66
CA ILE A 45 -0.53 6.42 -12.43
C ILE A 45 0.38 5.95 -13.58
N GLY A 46 1.02 4.79 -13.40
CA GLY A 46 1.91 4.16 -14.36
C GLY A 46 3.10 5.05 -14.73
N PRO A 47 3.60 4.96 -15.98
CA PRO A 47 4.69 5.81 -16.44
C PRO A 47 4.31 7.30 -16.48
N LEU A 48 3.03 7.66 -16.62
CA LEU A 48 2.57 9.05 -16.54
C LEU A 48 2.78 9.67 -15.14
N GLY A 49 2.61 8.86 -14.09
CA GLY A 49 2.73 9.29 -12.70
C GLY A 49 4.13 9.15 -12.11
N PHE A 50 4.89 8.15 -12.56
CA PHE A 50 6.06 7.67 -11.80
C PHE A 50 7.30 7.40 -12.65
N LEU A 51 7.32 7.75 -13.94
CA LEU A 51 8.56 7.71 -14.73
C LEU A 51 9.61 8.67 -14.14
N SER A 52 10.83 8.18 -13.93
CA SER A 52 11.95 8.98 -13.42
C SER A 52 13.27 8.57 -14.08
N THR A 53 14.08 9.56 -14.44
CA THR A 53 15.49 9.39 -14.84
C THR A 53 16.45 9.58 -13.66
N GLU A 54 15.92 9.79 -12.45
CA GLU A 54 16.66 10.10 -11.22
C GLU A 54 17.57 11.35 -11.36
N ASP A 55 17.16 12.27 -12.23
CA ASP A 55 17.76 13.60 -12.38
C ASP A 55 16.69 14.69 -12.25
N ASP A 56 17.09 15.95 -12.41
CA ASP A 56 16.20 17.09 -12.25
C ASP A 56 15.25 17.31 -13.44
N VAL A 57 15.45 16.62 -14.56
CA VAL A 57 14.63 16.77 -15.77
C VAL A 57 13.38 15.91 -15.69
N LEU A 58 13.52 14.64 -15.28
CA LEU A 58 12.40 13.77 -14.95
C LEU A 58 12.60 13.19 -13.53
N PRO A 59 12.32 13.99 -12.48
CA PRO A 59 12.57 13.56 -11.10
C PRO A 59 11.62 12.45 -10.63
N GLY A 60 10.45 12.30 -11.28
CA GLY A 60 9.40 11.37 -10.87
C GLY A 60 8.44 11.96 -9.82
N ASN A 61 7.70 11.06 -9.17
CA ASN A 61 6.69 11.36 -8.15
C ASN A 61 5.61 12.36 -8.62
N TYR A 62 5.27 12.37 -9.90
CA TYR A 62 4.22 13.24 -10.42
C TYR A 62 2.86 12.90 -9.83
N GLY A 63 2.54 11.60 -9.70
CA GLY A 63 1.33 11.14 -9.01
C GLY A 63 1.28 11.58 -7.54
N MET A 64 2.41 11.57 -6.83
CA MET A 64 2.48 12.06 -5.45
C MET A 64 2.28 13.58 -5.37
N LYS A 65 2.83 14.33 -6.34
CA LYS A 65 2.65 15.79 -6.43
C LYS A 65 1.21 16.16 -6.78
N ASP A 66 0.52 15.33 -7.58
CA ASP A 66 -0.93 15.48 -7.81
C ASP A 66 -1.72 15.31 -6.50
N GLN A 67 -1.35 14.32 -5.67
CA GLN A 67 -1.96 14.13 -4.36
C GLN A 67 -1.70 15.31 -3.42
N VAL A 68 -0.48 15.88 -3.39
CA VAL A 68 -0.20 17.11 -2.63
C VAL A 68 -1.12 18.25 -3.08
N LEU A 69 -1.24 18.48 -4.38
CA LEU A 69 -2.10 19.52 -4.93
C LEU A 69 -3.58 19.29 -4.57
N ALA A 70 -4.04 18.04 -4.57
CA ALA A 70 -5.40 17.69 -4.15
C ALA A 70 -5.62 18.02 -2.66
N LEU A 71 -4.66 17.73 -1.79
CA LEU A 71 -4.74 18.06 -0.36
C LEU A 71 -4.68 19.57 -0.11
N GLU A 72 -3.85 20.31 -0.86
CA GLU A 72 -3.85 21.78 -0.85
C GLU A 72 -5.21 22.35 -1.29
N TRP A 73 -5.83 21.75 -2.30
CA TRP A 73 -7.17 22.12 -2.74
C TRP A 73 -8.20 21.88 -1.64
N VAL A 74 -8.16 20.73 -0.97
CA VAL A 74 -9.04 20.43 0.18
C VAL A 74 -8.86 21.48 1.26
N LYS A 75 -7.62 21.74 1.70
CA LYS A 75 -7.32 22.77 2.70
C LYS A 75 -7.85 24.16 2.34
N SER A 76 -7.84 24.51 1.05
CA SER A 76 -8.22 25.84 0.58
C SER A 76 -9.72 25.99 0.25
N ASN A 77 -10.46 24.90 0.08
CA ASN A 77 -11.82 24.94 -0.48
C ASN A 77 -12.88 24.18 0.33
N ILE A 78 -12.50 23.22 1.16
CA ILE A 78 -13.47 22.27 1.74
C ILE A 78 -14.49 22.92 2.68
N GLU A 79 -14.17 24.08 3.25
CA GLU A 79 -15.09 24.89 4.05
C GLU A 79 -16.37 25.26 3.29
N LYS A 80 -16.27 25.50 1.97
CA LYS A 80 -17.42 25.80 1.10
C LYS A 80 -18.37 24.61 0.94
N PHE A 81 -17.92 23.41 1.29
CA PHE A 81 -18.67 22.16 1.26
C PHE A 81 -19.06 21.71 2.67
N GLY A 82 -18.90 22.57 3.68
CA GLY A 82 -19.22 22.27 5.08
C GLY A 82 -18.14 21.47 5.82
N GLY A 83 -16.95 21.31 5.24
CA GLY A 83 -15.85 20.59 5.88
C GLY A 83 -14.88 21.50 6.63
N ASP A 84 -14.34 21.03 7.75
CA ASP A 84 -13.32 21.74 8.53
C ASP A 84 -11.92 21.47 7.94
N PRO A 85 -11.25 22.46 7.32
CA PRO A 85 -9.91 22.28 6.80
C PRO A 85 -8.89 21.93 7.89
N ASN A 86 -9.19 22.16 9.18
CA ASN A 86 -8.34 21.83 10.33
C ASN A 86 -8.64 20.45 10.94
N LYS A 87 -9.58 19.68 10.36
CA LYS A 87 -9.89 18.29 10.76
C LYS A 87 -9.88 17.33 9.57
N VAL A 88 -8.85 17.47 8.74
CA VAL A 88 -8.61 16.58 7.59
C VAL A 88 -7.92 15.29 8.04
N THR A 89 -8.54 14.15 7.76
CA THR A 89 -7.99 12.80 7.88
C THR A 89 -7.74 12.23 6.49
N ILE A 90 -6.50 11.86 6.17
CA ILE A 90 -6.20 11.14 4.91
C ILE A 90 -6.26 9.63 5.15
N PHE A 91 -6.84 8.89 4.23
CA PHE A 91 -6.93 7.43 4.31
C PHE A 91 -6.84 6.77 2.95
N GLY A 92 -6.36 5.54 2.92
CA GLY A 92 -6.15 4.80 1.68
C GLY A 92 -5.82 3.34 1.94
N GLU A 93 -6.11 2.51 0.94
CA GLU A 93 -5.84 1.08 0.92
C GLU A 93 -4.76 0.75 -0.11
N SER A 94 -3.93 -0.26 0.16
CA SER A 94 -2.87 -0.72 -0.74
C SER A 94 -1.91 0.41 -1.16
N ALA A 95 -1.78 0.71 -2.45
CA ALA A 95 -0.98 1.83 -2.95
C ALA A 95 -1.47 3.21 -2.45
N GLY A 96 -2.77 3.33 -2.13
CA GLY A 96 -3.33 4.49 -1.44
C GLY A 96 -2.82 4.60 -0.01
N SER A 97 -2.72 3.47 0.69
CA SER A 97 -2.12 3.39 2.03
C SER A 97 -0.62 3.70 2.03
N VAL A 98 0.11 3.20 1.02
CA VAL A 98 1.50 3.62 0.78
C VAL A 98 1.57 5.12 0.54
N SER A 99 0.65 5.69 -0.23
CA SER A 99 0.58 7.14 -0.49
C SER A 99 0.38 7.93 0.81
N VAL A 100 -0.58 7.53 1.65
CA VAL A 100 -0.79 8.10 2.99
C VAL A 100 0.50 8.03 3.82
N GLY A 101 1.14 6.86 3.86
CA GLY A 101 2.41 6.70 4.56
C GLY A 101 3.52 7.57 3.99
N LEU A 102 3.59 7.76 2.67
CA LEU A 102 4.56 8.65 2.04
C LEU A 102 4.29 10.12 2.35
N HIS A 103 3.03 10.54 2.46
CA HIS A 103 2.67 11.86 2.97
C HIS A 103 3.14 12.07 4.42
N LEU A 104 3.19 11.02 5.26
CA LEU A 104 3.82 11.11 6.60
C LEU A 104 5.34 11.36 6.53
N LEU A 105 6.01 10.91 5.46
CA LEU A 105 7.46 11.07 5.25
C LEU A 105 7.83 12.30 4.39
N SER A 106 6.85 13.05 3.88
CA SER A 106 7.07 14.11 2.90
C SER A 106 7.04 15.50 3.53
N PRO A 107 8.07 16.35 3.32
CA PRO A 107 8.02 17.75 3.75
C PRO A 107 6.98 18.57 2.99
N MET A 108 6.61 18.16 1.76
CA MET A 108 5.59 18.85 0.95
C MET A 108 4.18 18.73 1.54
N SER A 109 3.96 17.78 2.45
CA SER A 109 2.61 17.49 2.98
C SER A 109 2.35 18.14 4.33
N LYS A 110 3.27 18.98 4.79
CA LYS A 110 3.25 19.57 6.13
C LYS A 110 2.04 20.49 6.33
N GLY A 111 1.23 20.18 7.35
CA GLY A 111 0.05 20.95 7.71
C GLY A 111 -1.18 20.71 6.81
N LEU A 112 -1.11 19.75 5.88
CA LEU A 112 -2.23 19.44 4.98
C LEU A 112 -3.27 18.47 5.60
N PHE A 113 -2.90 17.73 6.64
CA PHE A 113 -3.77 16.77 7.31
C PHE A 113 -3.42 16.67 8.81
N HIS A 114 -4.35 16.12 9.58
CA HIS A 114 -4.32 16.11 11.05
C HIS A 114 -4.37 14.68 11.62
N LYS A 115 -4.81 13.69 10.82
CA LYS A 115 -4.81 12.26 11.12
C LYS A 115 -4.59 11.45 9.85
N ALA A 116 -4.13 10.21 10.00
CA ALA A 116 -3.88 9.32 8.88
C ALA A 116 -4.39 7.90 9.16
N ILE A 117 -4.97 7.25 8.15
CA ILE A 117 -5.37 5.85 8.20
C ILE A 117 -4.66 5.06 7.10
N LEU A 118 -3.92 4.01 7.48
CA LEU A 118 -3.14 3.18 6.56
C LEU A 118 -3.69 1.75 6.53
N GLU A 119 -4.38 1.40 5.44
CA GLU A 119 -5.00 0.09 5.27
C GLU A 119 -4.12 -0.77 4.33
N SER A 120 -3.47 -1.80 4.86
CA SER A 120 -2.86 -2.85 4.02
C SER A 120 -1.68 -2.39 3.12
N GLY A 121 -0.92 -1.36 3.53
CA GLY A 121 0.27 -0.90 2.82
C GLY A 121 1.09 0.16 3.57
N THR A 122 2.42 0.20 3.35
CA THR A 122 3.28 1.24 3.94
C THR A 122 4.51 1.54 3.07
N PRO A 123 5.16 2.71 3.21
CA PRO A 123 6.48 3.01 2.64
C PRO A 123 7.58 1.98 2.92
N LEU A 124 7.42 1.13 3.95
CA LEU A 124 8.38 0.07 4.28
C LEU A 124 8.07 -1.27 3.62
N CYS A 125 6.97 -1.38 2.87
CA CYS A 125 6.77 -2.50 1.96
C CYS A 125 7.75 -2.41 0.78
N ARG A 126 8.37 -3.52 0.37
CA ARG A 126 9.39 -3.52 -0.72
C ARG A 126 8.86 -3.07 -2.09
N TRP A 127 7.55 -3.06 -2.26
CA TRP A 127 6.88 -2.62 -3.48
C TRP A 127 6.48 -1.14 -3.47
N ALA A 128 6.70 -0.44 -2.35
CA ALA A 128 6.22 0.92 -2.13
C ALA A 128 7.08 2.01 -2.78
N VAL A 129 8.41 1.84 -2.79
CA VAL A 129 9.37 2.81 -3.31
C VAL A 129 10.43 2.10 -4.13
N SER A 130 10.68 2.58 -5.34
CA SER A 130 11.72 2.04 -6.23
C SER A 130 13.08 2.10 -5.54
N PRO A 131 13.85 1.00 -5.51
CA PRO A 131 15.19 1.07 -4.96
C PRO A 131 16.08 1.96 -5.85
N PRO A 132 17.02 2.75 -5.28
CA PRO A 132 17.84 3.69 -6.04
C PRO A 132 18.50 3.06 -7.28
N GLY A 133 18.47 3.77 -8.41
CA GLY A 133 18.98 3.33 -9.71
C GLY A 133 18.01 2.50 -10.56
N TRP A 134 16.95 1.92 -9.99
CA TRP A 134 16.00 1.12 -10.77
C TRP A 134 15.06 1.96 -11.62
N ALA A 135 14.64 3.13 -11.15
CA ALA A 135 13.76 3.98 -11.95
C ALA A 135 14.48 4.49 -13.19
N LYS A 136 15.73 4.92 -13.04
CA LYS A 136 16.60 5.29 -14.17
C LYS A 136 16.78 4.16 -15.19
N ARG A 137 17.02 2.92 -14.73
CA ARG A 137 17.11 1.74 -15.62
C ARG A 137 15.81 1.50 -16.38
N ARG A 138 14.66 1.65 -15.70
CA ARG A 138 13.34 1.51 -16.35
C ARG A 138 13.09 2.63 -17.36
N ALA A 139 13.52 3.86 -17.09
CA ALA A 139 13.42 4.96 -18.05
C ALA A 139 14.27 4.71 -19.31
N ALA A 140 15.48 4.16 -19.18
CA ALA A 140 16.32 3.79 -20.33
C ALA A 140 15.68 2.67 -21.17
N ALA A 141 15.12 1.64 -20.52
CA ALA A 141 14.36 0.61 -21.21
C ALA A 141 13.12 1.18 -21.90
N LEU A 142 12.41 2.11 -21.25
CA LEU A 142 11.24 2.78 -21.83
C LEU A 142 11.61 3.59 -23.07
N ALA A 143 12.73 4.32 -23.03
CA ALA A 143 13.28 5.04 -24.17
C ALA A 143 13.53 4.08 -25.35
N THR A 144 14.14 2.93 -25.08
CA THR A 144 14.39 1.89 -26.10
C THR A 144 13.10 1.34 -26.71
N ILE A 145 12.13 0.95 -25.88
CA ILE A 145 10.85 0.36 -26.33
C ILE A 145 10.03 1.37 -27.15
N SER A 146 10.01 2.63 -26.72
CA SER A 146 9.27 3.71 -27.38
C SER A 146 9.95 4.28 -28.62
N GLY A 147 11.21 3.92 -28.88
CA GLY A 147 12.03 4.56 -29.92
C GLY A 147 12.44 6.00 -29.60
N CYS A 148 12.29 6.43 -28.35
CA CYS A 148 12.70 7.76 -27.89
C CYS A 148 14.20 7.80 -27.53
N PRO A 149 14.86 8.97 -27.63
CA PRO A 149 16.24 9.12 -27.15
C PRO A 149 16.34 8.95 -25.63
N GLU A 150 17.44 8.36 -25.13
CA GLU A 150 17.65 8.11 -23.70
C GLU A 150 17.97 9.39 -22.89
N ASP A 151 18.57 10.41 -23.51
CA ASP A 151 18.82 11.70 -22.86
C ASP A 151 17.53 12.28 -22.27
N SER A 152 17.52 12.59 -20.97
CA SER A 152 16.29 12.89 -20.22
C SER A 152 15.47 14.04 -20.81
N LYS A 153 16.13 15.09 -21.36
CA LYS A 153 15.42 16.23 -21.98
C LYS A 153 14.77 15.81 -23.30
N LYS A 154 15.50 15.06 -24.12
CA LYS A 154 14.99 14.53 -25.39
C LYS A 154 13.92 13.46 -25.16
N LEU A 155 14.08 12.59 -24.16
CA LEU A 155 13.11 11.59 -23.73
C LEU A 155 11.79 12.26 -23.35
N ALA A 156 11.84 13.24 -22.44
CA ALA A 156 10.65 13.99 -22.01
C ALA A 156 9.93 14.67 -23.19
N LYS A 157 10.68 15.27 -24.11
CA LYS A 157 10.11 15.91 -25.31
C LYS A 157 9.47 14.88 -26.24
N CYS A 158 10.11 13.73 -26.45
CA CYS A 158 9.62 12.66 -27.30
C CYS A 158 8.31 12.06 -26.74
N LEU A 159 8.30 11.69 -25.46
CA LEU A 159 7.13 11.09 -24.80
C LEU A 159 5.93 12.03 -24.73
N ARG A 160 6.13 13.34 -24.60
CA ARG A 160 5.02 14.33 -24.66
C ARG A 160 4.30 14.37 -26.00
N ASN A 161 4.94 13.94 -27.08
CA ASN A 161 4.34 13.86 -28.41
C ASN A 161 3.73 12.47 -28.69
N MET A 162 3.89 11.51 -27.79
CA MET A 162 3.31 10.17 -27.92
C MET A 162 1.83 10.21 -27.54
N PRO A 163 0.94 9.52 -28.29
CA PRO A 163 -0.43 9.30 -27.86
C PRO A 163 -0.49 8.69 -26.46
N ALA A 164 -1.35 9.23 -25.59
CA ALA A 164 -1.39 8.84 -24.18
C ALA A 164 -1.66 7.34 -23.99
N GLU A 165 -2.54 6.75 -24.80
CA GLU A 165 -2.84 5.31 -24.77
C GLU A 165 -1.60 4.46 -25.01
N LEU A 166 -0.84 4.77 -26.07
CA LEU A 166 0.43 4.08 -26.37
C LEU A 166 1.45 4.24 -25.25
N PHE A 167 1.52 5.43 -24.64
CA PHE A 167 2.47 5.68 -23.55
C PHE A 167 2.11 4.88 -22.28
N VAL A 168 0.83 4.78 -21.95
CA VAL A 168 0.35 3.98 -20.82
C VAL A 168 0.58 2.49 -21.07
N ASP A 169 0.34 2.01 -22.30
CA ASP A 169 0.53 0.60 -22.67
C ASP A 169 2.00 0.15 -22.59
N LEU A 170 2.97 1.07 -22.61
CA LEU A 170 4.37 0.71 -22.38
C LEU A 170 4.58 -0.01 -21.05
N LEU A 171 3.73 0.25 -20.05
CA LEU A 171 3.70 -0.44 -18.76
C LEU A 171 3.82 -1.96 -18.89
N TYR A 172 3.07 -2.56 -19.82
CA TYR A 172 2.97 -4.02 -19.96
C TYR A 172 4.29 -4.69 -20.37
N ASN A 173 5.22 -3.94 -20.94
CA ASN A 173 6.55 -4.43 -21.33
C ASN A 173 7.52 -4.57 -20.14
N PHE A 174 7.12 -4.12 -18.95
CA PHE A 174 7.94 -4.16 -17.73
C PHE A 174 7.58 -5.32 -16.80
N PHE A 175 6.64 -6.18 -17.18
CA PHE A 175 6.43 -7.47 -16.50
C PHE A 175 7.50 -8.46 -16.95
N GLU A 176 8.32 -8.90 -16.01
CA GLU A 176 9.39 -9.87 -16.25
C GLU A 176 8.86 -11.29 -16.35
N TRP A 177 7.77 -11.58 -15.65
CA TRP A 177 7.16 -12.90 -15.59
C TRP A 177 5.64 -12.80 -15.41
N LYS A 178 4.89 -13.06 -16.50
CA LYS A 178 3.43 -12.89 -16.57
C LYS A 178 3.00 -11.47 -16.18
N VAL A 179 2.60 -11.26 -14.93
CA VAL A 179 2.20 -9.96 -14.35
C VAL A 179 3.09 -9.53 -13.18
N PHE A 180 4.25 -10.17 -13.03
CA PHE A 180 5.23 -9.90 -11.97
C PHE A 180 6.47 -9.21 -12.54
N PRO A 181 7.04 -8.20 -11.84
CA PRO A 181 6.54 -7.64 -10.58
C PRO A 181 5.22 -6.89 -10.78
N ALA A 182 4.35 -6.91 -9.77
CA ALA A 182 3.02 -6.31 -9.88
C ALA A 182 3.03 -4.78 -10.04
N ILE A 183 4.14 -4.13 -9.66
CA ILE A 183 4.28 -2.66 -9.64
C ILE A 183 5.58 -2.26 -10.36
N PRO A 184 5.53 -2.07 -11.68
CA PRO A 184 6.71 -1.72 -12.48
C PRO A 184 7.03 -0.21 -12.49
N PHE A 185 6.14 0.67 -12.03
CA PHE A 185 6.49 2.08 -11.78
C PHE A 185 6.05 2.43 -10.37
N MET A 186 7.00 2.90 -9.57
CA MET A 186 6.83 3.14 -8.14
C MET A 186 7.24 4.59 -7.83
N PRO A 187 6.78 5.17 -6.72
CA PRO A 187 7.42 6.32 -6.10
C PRO A 187 8.95 6.16 -6.01
N VAL A 188 9.69 7.26 -6.13
CA VAL A 188 11.17 7.28 -6.15
C VAL A 188 11.71 8.27 -5.12
N VAL A 189 12.98 8.12 -4.74
CA VAL A 189 13.70 9.17 -4.02
C VAL A 189 14.16 10.23 -5.01
N GLU A 190 13.88 11.49 -4.70
CA GLU A 190 14.29 12.65 -5.48
C GLU A 190 15.55 13.27 -4.89
N ASN A 191 16.33 13.97 -5.72
CA ASN A 191 17.38 14.85 -5.23
C ASN A 191 16.75 16.08 -4.54
N CYS A 192 17.01 16.24 -3.24
CA CYS A 192 16.48 17.34 -2.43
C CYS A 192 17.56 18.33 -1.94
N GLU A 193 18.80 18.30 -2.47
CA GLU A 193 19.88 19.17 -1.98
C GLU A 193 19.55 20.67 -2.12
N ASN A 194 18.96 21.08 -3.25
CA ASN A 194 18.69 22.48 -3.56
C ASN A 194 17.20 22.79 -3.81
N LYS A 195 16.30 21.86 -3.47
CA LYS A 195 14.86 21.97 -3.72
C LYS A 195 14.05 21.08 -2.79
N THR A 196 12.79 21.45 -2.56
CA THR A 196 11.84 20.60 -1.85
C THR A 196 11.35 19.51 -2.81
N GLY A 197 11.84 18.28 -2.62
CA GLY A 197 11.26 17.09 -3.26
C GLY A 197 10.14 16.47 -2.42
N PHE A 198 9.34 15.60 -3.02
CA PHE A 198 8.28 14.91 -2.29
C PHE A 198 8.88 13.86 -1.33
N LEU A 199 9.86 13.08 -1.79
CA LEU A 199 10.54 12.05 -0.99
C LEU A 199 12.06 12.17 -1.14
N CYS A 200 12.75 12.51 -0.06
CA CYS A 200 14.19 12.79 -0.09
C CYS A 200 15.07 11.64 0.43
N LYS A 201 14.47 10.61 1.02
CA LYS A 201 15.18 9.52 1.70
C LYS A 201 14.54 8.18 1.37
N TYR A 202 15.38 7.18 1.11
CA TYR A 202 14.89 5.83 0.84
C TYR A 202 14.38 5.15 2.13
N PRO A 203 13.07 4.88 2.29
CA PRO A 203 12.50 4.53 3.58
C PRO A 203 13.07 3.25 4.21
N LEU A 204 13.45 2.25 3.41
CA LEU A 204 13.98 0.99 3.92
C LEU A 204 15.32 1.13 4.65
N THR A 205 16.09 2.20 4.38
CA THR A 205 17.40 2.43 5.01
C THR A 205 17.47 3.71 5.83
N ASN A 206 16.62 4.70 5.54
CA ASN A 206 16.62 6.00 6.20
C ASN A 206 15.17 6.47 6.42
N PHE A 207 14.45 5.74 7.28
CA PHE A 207 13.10 6.11 7.70
C PHE A 207 13.14 7.40 8.52
N LYS A 208 12.37 8.41 8.11
CA LYS A 208 12.18 9.65 8.84
C LYS A 208 10.76 10.15 8.66
N GLN A 209 10.01 10.21 9.75
CA GLN A 209 8.69 10.81 9.78
C GLN A 209 8.81 12.34 9.80
N GLU A 210 8.17 13.02 8.85
CA GLU A 210 8.15 14.49 8.73
C GLU A 210 6.86 15.08 9.32
N ASN A 211 5.75 14.35 9.24
CA ASN A 211 4.44 14.77 9.74
C ASN A 211 3.99 13.87 10.89
N ASN A 212 3.88 14.44 12.09
CA ASN A 212 3.48 13.73 13.31
C ASN A 212 2.01 13.96 13.60
N VAL A 213 1.17 12.96 13.33
CA VAL A 213 -0.28 12.98 13.52
C VAL A 213 -0.74 11.63 14.06
N PRO A 214 -1.88 11.52 14.75
CA PRO A 214 -2.44 10.22 15.12
C PRO A 214 -2.68 9.32 13.91
N ILE A 215 -2.41 8.02 14.10
CA ILE A 215 -2.48 7.01 13.03
C ILE A 215 -3.39 5.86 13.47
N LEU A 216 -4.27 5.44 12.56
CA LEU A 216 -4.89 4.12 12.57
C LEU A 216 -4.28 3.31 11.44
N MET A 217 -3.83 2.09 11.68
CA MET A 217 -3.26 1.27 10.61
C MET A 217 -3.51 -0.22 10.83
N GLY A 218 -3.45 -1.00 9.76
CA GLY A 218 -3.66 -2.43 9.88
C GLY A 218 -3.57 -3.15 8.56
N MET A 219 -4.04 -4.40 8.59
CA MET A 219 -3.98 -5.30 7.45
C MET A 219 -5.06 -6.39 7.57
N ASN A 220 -5.35 -7.04 6.46
CA ASN A 220 -6.14 -8.27 6.42
C ASN A 220 -5.31 -9.47 6.93
N SER A 221 -5.98 -10.48 7.50
CA SER A 221 -5.29 -11.68 8.01
C SER A 221 -4.69 -12.56 6.92
N GLY A 222 -5.16 -12.44 5.68
CA GLY A 222 -4.79 -13.23 4.52
C GLY A 222 -4.51 -12.41 3.26
N GLU A 223 -3.88 -11.24 3.38
CA GLU A 223 -3.54 -10.32 2.27
C GLU A 223 -3.13 -11.02 0.96
N GLY A 224 -2.28 -12.03 1.06
CA GLY A 224 -1.74 -12.76 -0.07
C GLY A 224 -2.79 -13.46 -0.94
N GLY A 225 -4.04 -13.59 -0.50
CA GLY A 225 -5.12 -14.27 -1.22
C GLY A 225 -5.37 -13.74 -2.62
N LEU A 226 -5.45 -12.42 -2.81
CA LEU A 226 -5.66 -11.81 -4.14
C LEU A 226 -4.53 -12.16 -5.12
N PHE A 227 -3.30 -12.28 -4.61
CA PHE A 227 -2.12 -12.58 -5.41
C PHE A 227 -1.95 -14.09 -5.63
N ALA A 228 -2.23 -14.90 -4.61
CA ALA A 228 -2.24 -16.35 -4.69
C ALA A 228 -3.31 -16.82 -5.70
N ALA A 229 -4.44 -16.12 -5.82
CA ALA A 229 -5.44 -16.41 -6.85
C ALA A 229 -4.85 -16.48 -8.26
N ARG A 230 -3.82 -15.68 -8.57
CA ARG A 230 -3.13 -15.72 -9.87
C ARG A 230 -2.19 -16.92 -10.02
N ILE A 231 -1.61 -17.40 -8.92
CA ILE A 231 -0.80 -18.64 -8.91
C ILE A 231 -1.69 -19.84 -9.24
N TYR A 232 -2.85 -19.91 -8.60
CA TYR A 232 -3.78 -21.06 -8.70
C TYR A 232 -4.87 -20.87 -9.75
N ASN A 233 -4.63 -20.00 -10.72
CA ASN A 233 -5.48 -19.88 -11.89
C ASN A 233 -5.16 -21.02 -12.87
N GLU A 234 -6.13 -21.90 -13.09
CA GLU A 234 -6.01 -23.04 -14.00
C GLU A 234 -5.66 -22.63 -15.44
N LYS A 235 -5.86 -21.36 -15.82
CA LYS A 235 -5.56 -20.82 -17.14
C LYS A 235 -4.17 -20.16 -17.28
N CYS A 236 -3.44 -19.89 -16.20
CA CYS A 236 -2.22 -19.06 -16.28
C CYS A 236 -0.88 -19.79 -16.08
N GLU A 237 -0.88 -21.10 -15.79
CA GLU A 237 0.32 -21.96 -15.63
C GLU A 237 1.39 -21.45 -14.63
N VAL A 238 1.08 -20.42 -13.82
CA VAL A 238 2.02 -19.79 -12.87
C VAL A 238 2.52 -20.81 -11.86
N ASP A 239 1.65 -21.69 -11.37
CA ASP A 239 2.02 -22.76 -10.46
C ASP A 239 2.98 -23.78 -11.10
N GLN A 240 2.81 -24.08 -12.39
CA GLN A 240 3.67 -25.01 -13.13
C GLN A 240 5.08 -24.43 -13.31
N GLU A 241 5.17 -23.15 -13.67
CA GLU A 241 6.45 -22.46 -13.81
C GLU A 241 7.18 -22.34 -12.46
N LEU A 242 6.47 -22.01 -11.37
CA LEU A 242 7.04 -22.02 -10.01
C LEU A 242 7.53 -23.41 -9.60
N LYS A 243 6.82 -24.49 -9.95
CA LYS A 243 7.27 -25.88 -9.66
C LYS A 243 8.57 -26.20 -10.39
N LYS A 244 8.76 -25.67 -11.61
CA LYS A 244 9.95 -25.92 -12.44
C LYS A 244 11.16 -25.14 -11.97
N ASN A 245 10.99 -23.88 -11.57
CA ASN A 245 12.09 -23.02 -11.15
C ASN A 245 11.67 -22.01 -10.07
N PHE A 246 11.43 -22.52 -8.86
CA PHE A 246 10.93 -21.73 -7.74
C PHE A 246 11.82 -20.52 -7.47
N ASP A 247 13.14 -20.73 -7.35
CA ASP A 247 14.10 -19.68 -6.97
C ASP A 247 14.12 -18.48 -7.94
N HIS A 248 13.99 -18.75 -9.25
CA HIS A 248 13.95 -17.70 -10.25
C HIS A 248 12.68 -16.86 -10.14
N TYR A 249 11.52 -17.52 -10.15
CA TYR A 249 10.22 -16.84 -10.26
C TYR A 249 9.76 -16.22 -8.94
N ILE A 250 10.01 -16.87 -7.81
CA ILE A 250 9.57 -16.36 -6.51
C ILE A 250 10.24 -15.04 -6.13
N SER A 251 11.46 -14.80 -6.64
CA SER A 251 12.20 -13.55 -6.42
C SER A 251 11.57 -12.33 -7.09
N SER A 252 10.92 -12.54 -8.24
CA SER A 252 10.15 -11.50 -8.95
C SER A 252 8.80 -11.29 -8.29
N LEU A 253 8.08 -12.36 -7.96
CA LEU A 253 6.76 -12.30 -7.33
C LEU A 253 6.80 -11.63 -5.95
N LEU A 254 7.79 -11.97 -5.14
CA LEU A 254 7.98 -11.38 -3.81
C LEU A 254 8.86 -10.11 -3.81
N ILE A 255 9.24 -9.64 -5.01
CA ILE A 255 9.90 -8.34 -5.30
C ILE A 255 11.30 -8.18 -4.66
N TYR A 256 11.80 -9.18 -3.92
CA TYR A 256 13.12 -9.07 -3.31
C TYR A 256 14.28 -9.14 -4.31
N LYS A 257 14.04 -9.55 -5.57
CA LYS A 257 15.05 -9.47 -6.65
C LYS A 257 15.60 -8.06 -6.88
N TYR A 258 14.80 -7.02 -6.59
CA TYR A 258 15.19 -5.63 -6.81
C TYR A 258 16.03 -5.05 -5.66
N THR A 259 15.94 -5.64 -4.47
CA THR A 259 16.54 -5.14 -3.22
C THR A 259 17.61 -6.05 -2.62
N ALA A 260 17.59 -7.36 -2.91
CA ALA A 260 18.59 -8.32 -2.47
C ALA A 260 19.71 -8.50 -3.50
N LYS A 261 20.88 -8.95 -3.05
CA LYS A 261 21.98 -9.33 -3.96
C LYS A 261 21.59 -10.56 -4.76
N THR A 262 22.09 -10.66 -5.99
CA THR A 262 21.86 -11.83 -6.86
C THR A 262 22.35 -13.14 -6.22
N SER A 263 23.45 -13.09 -5.45
CA SER A 263 23.98 -14.23 -4.70
C SER A 263 23.06 -14.74 -3.59
N ASP A 264 22.19 -13.89 -3.06
CA ASP A 264 21.33 -14.21 -1.93
C ASP A 264 19.97 -14.79 -2.37
N LEU A 265 19.59 -14.60 -3.65
CA LEU A 265 18.28 -15.03 -4.15
C LEU A 265 18.01 -16.53 -3.94
N PRO A 266 18.93 -17.46 -4.25
CA PRO A 266 18.70 -18.89 -4.02
C PRO A 266 18.61 -19.23 -2.52
N ILE A 267 19.37 -18.52 -1.67
CA ILE A 267 19.37 -18.73 -0.22
C ILE A 267 18.01 -18.32 0.38
N ILE A 268 17.52 -17.14 -0.02
CA ILE A 268 16.21 -16.62 0.37
C ILE A 268 15.11 -17.58 -0.09
N SER A 269 15.10 -17.93 -1.38
CA SER A 269 14.09 -18.81 -1.99
C SER A 269 14.00 -20.16 -1.30
N LYS A 270 15.14 -20.81 -1.03
CA LYS A 270 15.19 -22.10 -0.34
C LYS A 270 14.62 -22.03 1.08
N LYS A 271 14.90 -20.96 1.83
CA LYS A 271 14.34 -20.74 3.17
C LYS A 271 12.83 -20.56 3.12
N ILE A 272 12.33 -19.78 2.15
CA ILE A 272 10.90 -19.58 1.91
C ILE A 272 10.24 -20.91 1.57
N TYR A 273 10.76 -21.66 0.60
CA TYR A 273 10.19 -22.93 0.18
C TYR A 273 10.07 -23.91 1.34
N LYS A 274 11.14 -24.06 2.13
CA LYS A 274 11.15 -24.93 3.32
C LYS A 274 10.13 -24.50 4.38
N ARG A 275 9.87 -23.20 4.51
CA ARG A 275 8.97 -22.65 5.54
C ARG A 275 7.50 -22.87 5.23
N TYR A 276 7.08 -22.69 3.97
CA TYR A 276 5.66 -22.74 3.58
C TYR A 276 5.27 -24.03 2.89
N PHE A 277 6.16 -24.67 2.14
CA PHE A 277 5.85 -25.88 1.35
C PHE A 277 6.51 -27.11 1.95
N THR A 278 6.23 -27.36 3.24
CA THR A 278 6.84 -28.43 4.05
C THR A 278 6.58 -29.83 3.50
N LYS A 279 5.48 -30.03 2.76
CA LYS A 279 5.14 -31.28 2.06
C LYS A 279 5.90 -31.45 0.74
N GLY A 280 6.80 -30.54 0.39
CA GLY A 280 7.53 -30.53 -0.87
C GLY A 280 6.67 -30.18 -2.08
N THR A 281 5.43 -29.70 -1.89
CA THR A 281 4.50 -29.32 -2.95
C THR A 281 3.80 -28.01 -2.61
N MET A 282 3.37 -27.27 -3.63
CA MET A 282 2.55 -26.05 -3.50
C MET A 282 1.06 -26.37 -3.66
N ALA A 283 0.59 -27.53 -3.19
CA ALA A 283 -0.77 -28.00 -3.47
C ALA A 283 -1.85 -27.22 -2.71
N ASP A 284 -1.54 -26.69 -1.52
CA ASP A 284 -2.45 -25.89 -0.70
C ASP A 284 -2.28 -24.39 -1.01
N PRO A 285 -3.29 -23.72 -1.60
CA PRO A 285 -3.23 -22.29 -1.86
C PRO A 285 -3.01 -21.43 -0.62
N LEU A 286 -3.47 -21.88 0.55
CA LEU A 286 -3.34 -21.11 1.80
C LEU A 286 -1.89 -21.00 2.27
N ASP A 287 -1.02 -21.94 1.89
CA ASP A 287 0.42 -21.83 2.15
C ASP A 287 1.04 -20.69 1.33
N ALA A 288 0.61 -20.53 0.08
CA ALA A 288 1.02 -19.39 -0.75
C ALA A 288 0.43 -18.07 -0.25
N VAL A 289 -0.82 -18.07 0.25
CA VAL A 289 -1.43 -16.89 0.89
C VAL A 289 -0.56 -16.43 2.06
N LYS A 290 -0.22 -17.32 2.99
CA LYS A 290 0.63 -16.99 4.15
C LYS A 290 1.99 -16.44 3.70
N MET A 291 2.64 -17.10 2.74
CA MET A 291 3.92 -16.67 2.18
C MET A 291 3.84 -15.24 1.61
N ILE A 292 2.83 -14.94 0.79
CA ILE A 292 2.70 -13.64 0.15
C ILE A 292 2.31 -12.58 1.17
N SER A 293 1.38 -12.87 2.09
CA SER A 293 0.99 -11.96 3.19
C SER A 293 2.20 -11.52 3.99
N GLY A 294 3.03 -12.49 4.39
CA GLY A 294 4.23 -12.25 5.17
C GLY A 294 5.26 -11.41 4.43
N ALA A 295 5.54 -11.76 3.16
CA ALA A 295 6.56 -11.10 2.37
C ALA A 295 6.17 -9.70 1.92
N ILE A 296 4.99 -9.55 1.31
CA ILE A 296 4.60 -8.34 0.56
C ILE A 296 4.01 -7.28 1.50
N PHE A 297 3.35 -7.69 2.58
CA PHE A 297 2.57 -6.79 3.43
C PHE A 297 3.09 -6.77 4.86
N LEU A 298 2.95 -7.87 5.59
CA LEU A 298 3.16 -7.94 7.04
C LEU A 298 4.49 -7.33 7.48
N GLN A 299 5.59 -7.73 6.85
CA GLN A 299 6.92 -7.29 7.28
C GLN A 299 7.09 -5.77 7.19
N GLY A 300 6.63 -5.14 6.10
CA GLY A 300 6.71 -3.68 5.94
C GLY A 300 5.74 -2.93 6.86
N ILE A 301 4.50 -3.41 6.93
CA ILE A 301 3.45 -2.80 7.76
C ILE A 301 3.84 -2.81 9.25
N PHE A 302 4.29 -3.96 9.75
CA PHE A 302 4.65 -4.11 11.16
C PHE A 302 5.95 -3.37 11.50
N GLU A 303 6.95 -3.39 10.61
CA GLU A 303 8.17 -2.61 10.76
C GLU A 303 7.86 -1.10 10.86
N MET A 304 6.94 -0.57 10.03
CA MET A 304 6.59 0.85 10.11
C MET A 304 5.80 1.17 11.38
N ALA A 305 4.84 0.32 11.76
CA ALA A 305 4.05 0.49 12.98
C ALA A 305 4.93 0.65 14.23
N THR A 306 6.08 -0.02 14.27
CA THR A 306 7.05 0.07 15.37
C THR A 306 8.07 1.21 15.25
N LYS A 307 8.22 1.82 14.06
CA LYS A 307 9.15 2.94 13.78
C LYS A 307 8.52 4.32 13.85
N LEU A 308 7.19 4.42 13.74
CA LEU A 308 6.46 5.68 13.83
C LEU A 308 6.67 6.33 15.22
N SER A 309 6.88 7.65 15.22
CA SER A 309 6.95 8.45 16.45
C SER A 309 5.57 8.92 16.93
N SER A 310 4.55 8.76 16.09
CA SER A 310 3.17 9.14 16.37
C SER A 310 2.38 8.06 17.11
N PRO A 311 1.28 8.40 17.81
CA PRO A 311 0.40 7.40 18.41
C PRO A 311 -0.29 6.57 17.31
N VAL A 312 -0.21 5.24 17.44
CA VAL A 312 -0.74 4.27 16.47
C VAL A 312 -1.81 3.40 17.13
N HIS A 313 -2.98 3.27 16.51
CA HIS A 313 -3.92 2.17 16.76
C HIS A 313 -3.74 1.12 15.67
N TYR A 314 -3.49 -0.13 16.05
CA TYR A 314 -3.25 -1.22 15.08
C TYR A 314 -4.42 -2.19 15.02
N TYR A 315 -4.91 -2.53 13.83
CA TYR A 315 -5.96 -3.53 13.62
C TYR A 315 -5.50 -4.71 12.74
N VAL A 316 -6.18 -5.84 12.91
CA VAL A 316 -6.17 -6.95 11.96
C VAL A 316 -7.62 -7.27 11.59
N TYR A 317 -7.93 -7.11 10.31
CA TYR A 317 -9.23 -7.49 9.77
C TYR A 317 -9.21 -8.98 9.42
N ASN A 318 -10.17 -9.72 9.98
CA ASN A 318 -10.26 -11.18 9.87
C ASN A 318 -11.73 -11.62 9.82
N HIS A 319 -12.61 -10.77 9.31
CA HIS A 319 -14.00 -11.10 9.05
C HIS A 319 -14.12 -11.60 7.60
N THR A 320 -14.75 -12.76 7.43
CA THR A 320 -14.98 -13.35 6.11
C THR A 320 -16.29 -12.83 5.55
N ASN A 321 -16.21 -11.83 4.69
CA ASN A 321 -17.36 -11.31 3.94
C ASN A 321 -17.93 -12.37 2.98
N GLU A 322 -19.19 -12.18 2.55
CA GLU A 322 -19.82 -12.98 1.50
C GLU A 322 -19.11 -12.83 0.15
N MET A 323 -18.74 -11.59 -0.21
CA MET A 323 -17.89 -11.27 -1.36
C MET A 323 -16.43 -11.20 -0.91
N SER A 324 -15.50 -11.64 -1.77
CA SER A 324 -14.07 -11.35 -1.59
C SER A 324 -13.48 -10.77 -2.87
N PHE A 325 -12.56 -9.82 -2.70
CA PHE A 325 -11.81 -9.17 -3.78
C PHE A 325 -10.99 -10.19 -4.57
N ASN A 326 -10.54 -11.28 -3.96
CA ASN A 326 -9.86 -12.36 -4.69
C ASN A 326 -10.75 -13.03 -5.74
N SER A 327 -12.07 -13.08 -5.50
CA SER A 327 -13.02 -13.70 -6.43
C SER A 327 -13.59 -12.67 -7.40
N TYR A 328 -13.69 -11.40 -6.99
CA TYR A 328 -14.18 -10.32 -7.85
C TYR A 328 -13.11 -9.84 -8.86
N PHE A 329 -11.87 -9.61 -8.41
CA PHE A 329 -10.76 -9.13 -9.24
C PHE A 329 -9.72 -10.20 -9.57
N GLY A 330 -9.70 -11.29 -8.81
CA GLY A 330 -8.77 -12.39 -9.04
C GLY A 330 -9.35 -13.43 -10.00
N PRO A 331 -8.48 -14.18 -10.69
CA PRO A 331 -8.91 -15.19 -11.66
C PRO A 331 -9.28 -16.55 -11.03
N CYS A 332 -9.41 -16.62 -9.70
CA CYS A 332 -9.63 -17.86 -8.96
C CYS A 332 -10.75 -17.68 -7.93
N ASN A 333 -11.83 -18.47 -8.08
CA ASN A 333 -13.01 -18.41 -7.21
C ASN A 333 -12.86 -19.23 -5.92
N LYS A 334 -11.65 -19.75 -5.63
CA LYS A 334 -11.39 -20.47 -4.38
C LYS A 334 -11.48 -19.48 -3.22
N LYS A 335 -11.98 -19.94 -2.07
CA LYS A 335 -11.92 -19.17 -0.83
C LYS A 335 -10.48 -19.15 -0.33
N LEU A 336 -9.85 -17.98 -0.37
CA LEU A 336 -8.43 -17.79 -0.03
C LEU A 336 -8.23 -17.04 1.30
N GLY A 337 -9.25 -17.09 2.18
CA GLY A 337 -9.25 -16.37 3.46
C GLY A 337 -9.77 -14.95 3.32
N VAL A 338 -9.33 -14.06 4.22
CA VAL A 338 -9.64 -12.63 4.22
C VAL A 338 -8.51 -11.92 3.49
N THR A 339 -8.75 -11.57 2.24
CA THR A 339 -7.73 -11.21 1.25
C THR A 339 -7.55 -9.70 1.11
N HIS A 340 -6.52 -9.27 0.37
CA HIS A 340 -6.24 -7.87 0.13
C HIS A 340 -7.43 -7.10 -0.45
N GLY A 341 -7.86 -6.05 0.25
CA GLY A 341 -9.01 -5.21 -0.07
C GLY A 341 -10.35 -5.70 0.48
N ASP A 342 -10.43 -6.85 1.16
CA ASP A 342 -11.71 -7.36 1.68
C ASP A 342 -12.31 -6.47 2.78
N GLU A 343 -11.50 -5.72 3.52
CA GLU A 343 -12.00 -4.75 4.52
C GLU A 343 -12.71 -3.56 3.85
N MET A 344 -12.38 -3.24 2.60
CA MET A 344 -13.00 -2.14 1.87
C MET A 344 -14.50 -2.33 1.66
N ILE A 345 -14.94 -3.59 1.58
CA ILE A 345 -16.36 -3.99 1.47
C ILE A 345 -17.18 -3.40 2.63
N SER A 346 -16.56 -3.22 3.80
CA SER A 346 -17.18 -2.67 5.00
C SER A 346 -17.20 -1.13 5.04
N LEU A 347 -16.38 -0.46 4.23
CA LEU A 347 -16.24 1.01 4.20
C LEU A 347 -16.93 1.66 3.00
N PHE A 348 -16.96 0.97 1.86
CA PHE A 348 -17.47 1.50 0.61
C PHE A 348 -18.46 0.57 -0.06
N PHE A 349 -19.43 1.17 -0.75
CA PHE A 349 -20.25 0.45 -1.71
C PHE A 349 -19.49 0.30 -3.04
N THR A 350 -19.40 -0.93 -3.54
CA THR A 350 -18.89 -1.22 -4.89
C THR A 350 -20.04 -1.53 -5.84
N GLU A 351 -20.04 -0.92 -7.03
CA GLU A 351 -21.04 -1.16 -8.06
C GLU A 351 -21.04 -2.65 -8.48
N GLY A 352 -22.24 -3.22 -8.56
CA GLY A 352 -22.42 -4.66 -8.80
C GLY A 352 -22.28 -5.54 -7.55
N GLN A 353 -21.93 -4.97 -6.39
CA GLN A 353 -22.03 -5.65 -5.11
C GLN A 353 -23.49 -5.72 -4.65
N ALA A 354 -23.87 -6.84 -4.05
CA ALA A 354 -25.15 -6.94 -3.34
C ALA A 354 -25.11 -6.08 -2.06
N GLU A 355 -26.27 -5.59 -1.63
CA GLU A 355 -26.39 -4.92 -0.33
C GLU A 355 -25.88 -5.84 0.80
N LEU A 356 -25.12 -5.26 1.73
CA LEU A 356 -24.63 -5.96 2.91
C LEU A 356 -25.79 -6.41 3.79
N LYS A 357 -25.71 -7.63 4.30
CA LYS A 357 -26.73 -8.24 5.18
C LYS A 357 -26.05 -8.99 6.31
N GLY A 358 -26.84 -9.30 7.35
CA GLY A 358 -26.39 -10.14 8.45
C GLY A 358 -25.13 -9.59 9.12
N GLU A 359 -24.10 -10.43 9.23
CA GLU A 359 -22.87 -10.06 9.94
C GLU A 359 -22.00 -9.07 9.16
N ASP A 360 -21.93 -9.17 7.83
CA ASP A 360 -21.19 -8.22 6.98
C ASP A 360 -21.70 -6.79 7.19
N LEU A 361 -23.03 -6.59 7.29
CA LEU A 361 -23.62 -5.29 7.60
C LEU A 361 -23.26 -4.82 9.02
N ASN A 362 -23.24 -5.73 9.99
CA ASN A 362 -22.90 -5.37 11.37
C ASN A 362 -21.41 -5.00 11.51
N VAL A 363 -20.53 -5.69 10.77
CA VAL A 363 -19.09 -5.37 10.71
C VAL A 363 -18.86 -4.05 9.97
N SER A 364 -19.60 -3.80 8.90
CA SER A 364 -19.58 -2.51 8.21
C SER A 364 -19.95 -1.37 9.16
N LYS A 365 -21.07 -1.48 9.89
CA LYS A 365 -21.46 -0.46 10.88
C LYS A 365 -20.39 -0.22 11.94
N LEU A 366 -19.81 -1.30 12.49
CA LEU A 366 -18.70 -1.22 13.44
C LEU A 366 -17.51 -0.47 12.84
N MET A 367 -17.09 -0.80 11.62
CA MET A 367 -15.96 -0.16 10.96
C MET A 367 -16.26 1.31 10.66
N ILE A 368 -17.45 1.64 10.18
CA ILE A 368 -17.88 3.02 9.96
C ILE A 368 -17.84 3.82 11.27
N ASP A 369 -18.37 3.28 12.38
CA ASP A 369 -18.33 3.91 13.70
C ASP A 369 -16.91 4.19 14.16
N ILE A 370 -15.99 3.24 13.95
CA ILE A 370 -14.59 3.36 14.34
C ILE A 370 -13.83 4.36 13.44
N TRP A 371 -13.93 4.23 12.12
CA TRP A 371 -13.17 5.04 11.16
C TRP A 371 -13.61 6.50 11.20
N THR A 372 -14.91 6.75 11.20
CA THR A 372 -15.45 8.11 11.33
C THR A 372 -15.23 8.64 12.76
N GLY A 373 -15.37 7.78 13.77
CA GLY A 373 -15.03 8.14 15.16
C GLY A 373 -13.58 8.58 15.32
N PHE A 374 -12.64 7.92 14.64
CA PHE A 374 -11.23 8.34 14.61
C PHE A 374 -11.05 9.70 13.93
N ALA A 375 -11.74 9.96 12.82
CA ALA A 375 -11.70 11.27 12.16
C ALA A 375 -12.29 12.38 13.04
N ILE A 376 -13.43 12.12 13.68
CA ILE A 376 -14.22 13.09 14.45
C ILE A 376 -13.57 13.42 15.81
N LYS A 377 -13.16 12.39 16.56
CA LYS A 377 -12.77 12.54 17.97
C LYS A 377 -11.29 12.86 18.09
N ASP A 378 -10.95 13.89 18.86
CA ASP A 378 -9.56 14.21 19.19
C ASP A 378 -9.03 13.43 20.41
N ASN A 379 -9.93 12.68 21.08
CA ASN A 379 -9.69 11.90 22.29
C ASN A 379 -9.60 10.38 22.00
N GLU A 380 -9.57 9.58 23.07
CA GLU A 380 -9.39 8.12 23.03
C GLU A 380 -10.43 7.40 22.15
N LEU A 381 -9.93 6.53 21.25
CA LEU A 381 -10.74 5.66 20.41
C LEU A 381 -11.18 4.44 21.23
N THR A 382 -12.40 3.96 20.99
CA THR A 382 -12.93 2.73 21.59
C THR A 382 -13.00 1.62 20.55
N ILE A 383 -12.98 0.37 21.02
CA ILE A 383 -12.98 -0.81 20.15
C ILE A 383 -14.29 -1.00 19.39
N ASP A 384 -15.36 -0.31 19.79
CA ASP A 384 -16.70 -0.39 19.20
C ASP A 384 -17.16 0.95 18.59
N GLY A 385 -16.28 1.96 18.56
CA GLY A 385 -16.59 3.31 18.06
C GLY A 385 -17.49 4.16 18.95
N THR A 386 -18.07 3.60 20.03
CA THR A 386 -18.98 4.31 20.94
C THR A 386 -18.24 5.17 21.96
N ASP A 387 -18.89 6.16 22.56
CA ASP A 387 -18.25 7.06 23.55
C ASP A 387 -17.94 6.39 24.89
N ASN A 388 -18.70 5.35 25.25
CA ASN A 388 -18.57 4.65 26.54
C ASN A 388 -17.99 3.24 26.39
N GLY A 389 -17.52 2.89 25.20
CA GLY A 389 -16.96 1.59 24.87
C GLY A 389 -15.64 1.32 25.57
N LYS A 390 -15.16 0.07 25.43
CA LYS A 390 -13.83 -0.28 25.91
C LYS A 390 -12.78 0.45 25.07
N LYS A 391 -11.85 1.14 25.72
CA LYS A 391 -10.76 1.86 25.04
C LYS A 391 -9.92 0.93 24.15
N TRP A 392 -9.60 1.40 22.95
CA TRP A 392 -8.61 0.79 22.08
C TRP A 392 -7.22 1.30 22.49
N PRO A 393 -6.32 0.45 22.99
CA PRO A 393 -4.99 0.87 23.38
C PRO A 393 -4.14 1.27 22.17
N LEU A 394 -3.25 2.23 22.39
CA LEU A 394 -2.15 2.51 21.47
C LEU A 394 -1.23 1.30 21.36
N LEU A 395 -0.68 1.10 20.16
CA LEU A 395 0.33 0.10 19.89
C LEU A 395 1.59 0.46 20.68
N ASP A 396 2.03 -0.45 21.55
CA ASP A 396 3.34 -0.40 22.16
C ASP A 396 4.19 -1.60 21.73
N SER A 397 5.50 -1.40 21.64
CA SER A 397 6.44 -2.42 21.14
C SER A 397 6.58 -3.64 22.07
N LYS A 398 6.10 -3.58 23.32
CA LYS A 398 6.21 -4.70 24.27
C LYS A 398 4.98 -5.60 24.25
N SER A 399 3.80 -5.00 24.35
CA SER A 399 2.53 -5.71 24.43
C SER A 399 1.94 -6.01 23.04
N MET A 400 2.26 -5.17 22.05
CA MET A 400 1.80 -5.27 20.66
C MET A 400 0.30 -5.54 20.58
N GLN A 401 -0.46 -4.76 21.35
CA GLN A 401 -1.91 -4.86 21.36
C GLN A 401 -2.49 -4.37 20.03
N TYR A 402 -3.50 -5.09 19.54
CA TYR A 402 -4.21 -4.74 18.33
C TYR A 402 -5.69 -5.11 18.46
N LEU A 403 -6.52 -4.46 17.65
CA LEU A 403 -7.92 -4.81 17.50
C LEU A 403 -8.08 -5.91 16.46
N LEU A 404 -8.60 -7.07 16.86
CA LEU A 404 -8.97 -8.14 15.95
C LEU A 404 -10.46 -7.98 15.58
N ILE A 405 -10.72 -7.73 14.31
CA ILE A 405 -12.07 -7.56 13.76
C ILE A 405 -12.43 -8.85 13.00
N SER A 406 -13.02 -9.81 13.69
CA SER A 406 -13.56 -11.04 13.08
C SER A 406 -15.08 -11.05 12.96
N SER A 407 -15.73 -10.14 13.67
CA SER A 407 -17.17 -9.94 13.74
C SER A 407 -17.45 -8.53 14.24
N SER A 408 -18.72 -8.18 14.34
CA SER A 408 -19.23 -6.93 14.93
C SER A 408 -18.91 -6.76 16.43
N LYS A 409 -18.28 -7.76 17.06
CA LYS A 409 -17.81 -7.72 18.45
C LYS A 409 -16.29 -7.91 18.47
N PRO A 410 -15.51 -6.87 18.16
CA PRO A 410 -14.08 -7.01 18.00
C PRO A 410 -13.41 -7.17 19.37
N ILE A 411 -12.21 -7.75 19.39
CA ILE A 411 -11.49 -8.03 20.63
C ILE A 411 -10.07 -7.47 20.58
N ILE A 412 -9.56 -7.07 21.73
CA ILE A 412 -8.14 -6.74 21.87
C ILE A 412 -7.36 -8.03 21.98
N SER A 413 -6.45 -8.25 21.03
CA SER A 413 -5.48 -9.33 21.04
C SER A 413 -4.07 -8.77 21.16
N LYS A 414 -3.05 -9.65 21.17
CA LYS A 414 -1.64 -9.27 21.35
C LYS A 414 -0.76 -10.03 20.40
N LYS A 415 0.38 -9.42 20.02
CA LYS A 415 1.46 -10.07 19.26
C LYS A 415 0.95 -10.72 17.95
N PRO A 416 0.37 -9.95 17.03
CA PRO A 416 -0.09 -10.49 15.75
C PRO A 416 1.10 -10.96 14.92
N PHE A 417 1.04 -12.20 14.42
CA PHE A 417 1.96 -12.72 13.40
C PHE A 417 3.47 -12.63 13.74
N ILE A 418 3.88 -12.65 15.01
CA ILE A 418 5.29 -12.42 15.40
C ILE A 418 6.26 -13.43 14.80
N GLU A 419 5.91 -14.72 14.79
CA GLU A 419 6.77 -15.74 14.19
C GLU A 419 7.00 -15.50 12.69
N GLU A 420 5.96 -15.01 12.01
CA GLU A 420 5.99 -14.71 10.59
C GLU A 420 6.85 -13.46 10.34
N TYR A 421 6.64 -12.41 11.12
CA TYR A 421 7.43 -11.17 11.06
C TYR A 421 8.93 -11.42 11.28
N GLU A 422 9.28 -12.17 12.33
CA GLU A 422 10.69 -12.49 12.65
C GLU A 422 11.33 -13.37 11.57
N PHE A 423 10.56 -14.31 10.97
CA PHE A 423 11.05 -15.09 9.85
C PHE A 423 11.44 -14.19 8.67
N TRP A 424 10.54 -13.31 8.21
CA TRP A 424 10.83 -12.43 7.07
C TRP A 424 11.95 -11.44 7.38
N LYS A 425 12.00 -10.91 8.61
CA LYS A 425 13.06 -10.01 9.08
C LYS A 425 14.43 -10.67 9.09
N SER A 426 14.51 -11.99 9.32
CA SER A 426 15.77 -12.75 9.32
C SER A 426 16.39 -12.98 7.95
N LEU A 427 15.66 -12.68 6.86
CA LEU A 427 16.12 -12.90 5.49
C LEU A 427 16.87 -11.66 4.96
N PRO A 428 17.94 -11.83 4.15
CA PRO A 428 18.70 -10.72 3.56
C PRO A 428 17.95 -10.04 2.39
N LEU A 429 16.73 -9.59 2.62
CA LEU A 429 15.81 -9.09 1.58
C LEU A 429 16.24 -7.73 0.98
N ILE A 430 17.12 -6.99 1.66
CA ILE A 430 17.61 -5.66 1.24
C ILE A 430 19.15 -5.59 1.13
N SER A 431 19.82 -6.73 1.08
CA SER A 431 21.29 -6.83 1.19
C SER A 431 22.07 -6.04 0.12
N LYS A 432 21.49 -5.80 -1.06
CA LYS A 432 22.10 -4.97 -2.11
C LYS A 432 22.08 -3.49 -1.74
N ILE A 433 20.99 -3.05 -1.10
CA ILE A 433 20.83 -1.66 -0.67
C ILE A 433 21.76 -1.37 0.51
N GLU A 434 21.85 -2.30 1.46
CA GLU A 434 22.74 -2.18 2.63
C GLU A 434 24.23 -2.07 2.22
N GLU A 435 24.67 -2.89 1.27
CA GLU A 435 26.03 -2.81 0.71
C GLU A 435 26.31 -1.44 0.07
N SER A 436 25.36 -0.93 -0.72
CA SER A 436 25.51 0.37 -1.38
C SER A 436 25.67 1.50 -0.35
N VAL A 437 24.90 1.45 0.75
CA VAL A 437 25.00 2.41 1.86
C VAL A 437 26.34 2.29 2.60
N ASN A 438 26.82 1.06 2.83
CA ASN A 438 28.08 0.84 3.54
C ASN A 438 29.30 1.30 2.72
N ASN A 439 29.30 1.09 1.40
CA ASN A 439 30.37 1.55 0.52
C ASN A 439 30.48 3.08 0.52
N ILE A 440 29.35 3.81 0.49
CA ILE A 440 29.34 5.27 0.59
C ILE A 440 29.93 5.74 1.94
N LYS A 441 29.64 5.03 3.04
CA LYS A 441 30.19 5.35 4.36
C LYS A 441 31.68 5.04 4.50
N SER A 442 32.23 4.10 3.73
CA SER A 442 33.66 3.79 3.74
C SER A 442 34.52 4.72 2.88
N GLU A 443 33.89 5.46 1.96
CA GLU A 443 34.54 6.43 1.08
C GLU A 443 34.55 7.87 1.67
N LEU A 444 33.75 8.12 2.72
CA LEU A 444 33.70 9.36 3.51
C LEU A 444 34.53 9.21 4.80
#